data_AF-A0A7C7K030-F1
#
_entry.id   AF-A0A7C7K030-F1
#
_cell.length_a   1.000
_cell.length_b   1.000
_cell.length_c   1.000
_cell.angle_alpha   90.00
_cell.angle_beta   90.00
_cell.angle_gamma   90.00
#
_symmetry.space_group_name_H-M   'P 1'
#
loop_
_entity.id
_entity.type
_entity.pdbx_description
1 polymer ?
#
loop_
_entity_poly.entity_id
_entity_poly.type
_entity_poly.pdbx_seq_one_letter_code
_entity_poly.pdbx_strand_id
1 'polypeptide(L)'
;INFPWLLFISLSIHSVLEGVPIHAHEQLLYGVIIHKLPVAIILSSFFIGSKISTPKIIMFLGLFAIMTPLGTYLSDTFEFFTTYFYEISALVIGIFLHISTTILFESNEGHKFNIVKLSTIVLAIIIAYFV
;
A
#
# COMPACT_ATOMS: atom_id res chain seq x y z
N ILE A 1 10.92 20.73 -14.39
CA ILE A 1 10.10 19.50 -14.48
C ILE A 1 10.93 18.42 -13.82
N ASN A 2 10.62 18.10 -12.56
CA ASN A 2 11.39 17.13 -11.81
C ASN A 2 10.55 15.88 -11.65
N PHE A 3 11.16 14.74 -11.98
CA PHE A 3 10.56 13.44 -11.71
C PHE A 3 10.43 13.27 -10.18
N PRO A 4 9.28 12.81 -9.66
CA PRO A 4 9.07 12.66 -8.22
C PRO A 4 9.76 11.37 -7.71
N TRP A 5 11.09 11.34 -7.76
CA TRP A 5 11.92 10.17 -7.45
C TRP A 5 11.67 9.62 -6.05
N LEU A 6 11.62 10.51 -5.07
CA LEU A 6 11.41 10.13 -3.67
C LEU A 6 10.10 9.35 -3.50
N LEU A 7 9.02 9.86 -4.11
CA LEU A 7 7.69 9.24 -4.06
C LEU A 7 7.68 7.90 -4.79
N PHE A 8 8.26 7.83 -5.99
CA PHE A 8 8.32 6.59 -6.77
C PHE A 8 9.12 5.49 -6.05
N ILE A 9 10.31 5.81 -5.55
CA ILE A 9 11.19 4.85 -4.88
C ILE A 9 10.57 4.40 -3.56
N SER A 10 10.05 5.33 -2.76
CA SER A 10 9.40 5.02 -1.48
C SER A 10 8.20 4.08 -1.66
N LEU A 11 7.31 4.38 -2.60
CA LEU A 11 6.16 3.53 -2.90
C LEU A 11 6.58 2.18 -3.49
N SER A 12 7.65 2.13 -4.28
CA SER A 12 8.18 0.87 -4.82
C SER A 12 8.70 -0.03 -3.70
N ILE A 13 9.47 0.49 -2.75
CA ILE A 13 9.92 -0.27 -1.57
C ILE A 13 8.73 -0.76 -0.74
N HIS A 14 7.77 0.13 -0.47
CA HIS A 14 6.53 -0.23 0.22
C HIS A 14 5.81 -1.39 -0.50
N SER A 15 5.68 -1.31 -1.82
CA SER A 15 5.04 -2.32 -2.64
C SER A 15 5.77 -3.66 -2.65
N VAL A 16 7.11 -3.68 -2.58
CA VAL A 16 7.88 -4.92 -2.45
C VAL A 16 7.64 -5.56 -1.09
N LEU A 17 7.71 -4.78 -0.01
CA LEU A 17 7.51 -5.31 1.35
C LEU A 17 6.09 -5.84 1.55
N GLU A 18 5.08 -5.17 0.99
CA GLU A 18 3.69 -5.62 0.98
C GLU A 18 3.51 -6.98 0.30
N GLY A 19 4.37 -7.33 -0.67
CA GLY A 19 4.34 -8.61 -1.37
C GLY A 19 4.72 -9.82 -0.52
N VAL A 20 5.43 -9.61 0.59
CA VAL A 20 5.96 -10.67 1.48
C VAL A 20 4.84 -11.41 2.23
N PRO A 21 3.94 -10.74 2.97
CA PRO A 21 2.88 -11.43 3.73
C PRO A 21 1.73 -12.00 2.88
N ILE A 22 1.68 -11.75 1.57
CA ILE A 22 0.54 -12.13 0.70
C ILE A 22 0.31 -13.64 0.68
N HIS A 23 1.38 -14.44 0.61
CA HIS A 23 1.27 -15.90 0.46
C HIS A 23 0.66 -16.58 1.70
N ALA A 24 0.85 -16.00 2.89
CA ALA A 24 0.36 -16.56 4.15
C ALA A 24 -1.10 -16.19 4.44
N HIS A 25 -1.66 -15.19 3.75
CA HIS A 25 -2.96 -14.60 4.08
C HIS A 25 -3.76 -14.31 2.80
N GLU A 26 -4.56 -15.27 2.33
CA GLU A 26 -5.41 -15.08 1.13
C GLU A 26 -6.33 -13.85 1.23
N GLN A 27 -6.84 -13.54 2.42
CA GLN A 27 -7.66 -12.35 2.63
C GLN A 27 -6.87 -11.03 2.50
N LEU A 28 -5.57 -11.07 2.79
CA LEU A 28 -4.68 -9.93 2.59
C LEU A 28 -4.55 -9.60 1.10
N LEU A 29 -4.54 -10.62 0.22
CA LEU A 29 -4.46 -10.41 -1.23
C LEU A 29 -5.60 -9.53 -1.75
N TYR A 30 -6.83 -9.78 -1.32
CA TYR A 30 -7.98 -8.94 -1.71
C TYR A 30 -7.81 -7.50 -1.20
N GLY A 31 -7.34 -7.33 0.03
CA GLY A 31 -7.02 -6.02 0.61
C GLY A 31 -5.96 -5.27 -0.19
N VAL A 32 -4.87 -5.93 -0.56
CA VAL A 32 -3.77 -5.40 -1.39
C VAL A 32 -4.30 -4.97 -2.77
N ILE A 33 -5.09 -5.82 -3.44
CA ILE A 33 -5.65 -5.49 -4.76
C ILE A 33 -6.46 -4.19 -4.71
N ILE A 34 -7.34 -4.05 -3.72
CA ILE A 34 -8.17 -2.85 -3.54
C ILE A 34 -7.29 -1.64 -3.18
N HIS A 35 -6.29 -1.82 -2.29
CA HIS A 35 -5.37 -0.77 -1.85
C HIS A 35 -4.50 -0.21 -2.99
N LYS A 36 -4.14 -1.03 -3.98
CA LYS A 36 -3.30 -0.60 -5.12
C LYS A 36 -4.00 0.41 -6.03
N LEU A 37 -5.34 0.46 -6.05
CA LEU A 37 -6.10 1.42 -6.85
C LEU A 37 -5.83 2.88 -6.39
N PRO A 38 -6.03 3.26 -5.11
CA PRO A 38 -5.65 4.58 -4.60
C PRO A 38 -4.19 4.95 -4.88
N VAL A 39 -3.25 4.02 -4.65
CA VAL A 39 -1.82 4.30 -4.82
C VAL A 39 -1.47 4.58 -6.29
N ALA A 40 -2.04 3.81 -7.22
CA ALA A 40 -1.87 4.04 -8.65
C ALA A 40 -2.42 5.41 -9.08
N ILE A 41 -3.59 5.80 -8.55
CA ILE A 41 -4.18 7.13 -8.81
C ILE A 41 -3.22 8.22 -8.32
N ILE A 42 -2.75 8.17 -7.07
CA ILE A 42 -1.82 9.16 -6.50
C ILE A 42 -0.54 9.26 -7.33
N LEU A 43 0.10 8.13 -7.64
CA LEU A 43 1.34 8.08 -8.40
C LEU A 43 1.15 8.66 -9.82
N SER A 44 0.06 8.30 -10.49
CA SER A 44 -0.27 8.83 -11.82
C SER A 44 -0.54 10.33 -11.80
N SER A 45 -1.29 10.84 -10.82
CA SER A 45 -1.57 12.27 -10.65
C SER A 45 -0.29 13.07 -10.40
N PHE A 46 0.65 12.54 -9.60
CA PHE A 46 1.95 13.17 -9.39
C PHE A 46 2.77 13.23 -10.68
N PHE A 47 2.80 12.15 -11.47
CA PHE A 47 3.52 12.16 -12.74
C PHE A 47 2.94 13.14 -13.76
N ILE A 48 1.60 13.23 -13.84
CA ILE A 48 0.90 14.21 -14.68
C ILE A 48 1.21 15.63 -14.21
N GLY A 49 1.13 15.89 -12.90
CA GLY A 49 1.48 17.19 -12.29
C GLY A 49 2.93 17.61 -12.54
N SER A 50 3.85 16.64 -12.58
CA SER A 50 5.25 16.85 -12.96
C SER A 50 5.47 17.03 -14.46
N LYS A 51 4.44 17.03 -15.32
CA LYS A 51 4.53 17.17 -16.78
C LYS A 51 5.40 16.09 -17.45
N ILE A 52 5.37 14.86 -16.91
CA ILE A 52 6.02 13.70 -17.52
C ILE A 52 5.21 13.25 -18.74
N SER A 53 5.87 12.80 -19.80
CA SER A 53 5.18 12.31 -21.00
C SER A 53 4.43 10.99 -20.73
N THR A 54 3.24 10.83 -21.30
CA THR A 54 2.39 9.65 -21.11
C THR A 54 3.11 8.30 -21.29
N PRO A 55 4.00 8.10 -22.30
CA PRO A 55 4.74 6.84 -22.42
C PRO A 55 5.62 6.53 -21.21
N LYS A 56 6.25 7.56 -20.61
CA LYS A 56 7.05 7.39 -19.39
C LYS A 56 6.17 7.07 -18.20
N ILE A 57 5.00 7.72 -18.07
CA ILE A 57 4.03 7.43 -17.01
C ILE A 57 3.64 5.95 -17.04
N ILE A 58 3.26 5.45 -18.21
CA ILE A 58 2.88 4.03 -18.39
C ILE A 58 4.05 3.11 -18.06
N MET A 59 5.27 3.43 -18.52
CA MET A 59 6.46 2.66 -18.19
C MET A 59 6.71 2.57 -16.68
N PHE A 60 6.65 3.70 -15.97
CA PHE A 60 6.89 3.72 -14.52
C PHE A 60 5.75 3.08 -13.71
N LEU A 61 4.50 3.20 -14.16
CA LEU A 61 3.38 2.45 -13.57
C LEU A 61 3.51 0.94 -13.80
N GLY A 62 4.01 0.53 -14.97
CA GLY A 62 4.31 -0.88 -15.26
C GLY A 62 5.43 -1.42 -14.36
N LEU A 63 6.51 -0.65 -14.18
CA LEU A 63 7.58 -0.99 -13.23
C LEU A 63 7.03 -1.10 -11.80
N PHE A 64 6.17 -0.17 -11.39
CA PHE A 64 5.53 -0.20 -10.08
C PHE A 64 4.62 -1.43 -9.90
N ALA A 65 3.86 -1.83 -10.92
CA ALA A 65 2.99 -3.00 -10.87
C ALA A 65 3.76 -4.31 -10.62
N ILE A 66 5.00 -4.41 -11.09
CA ILE A 66 5.87 -5.58 -10.89
C ILE A 66 6.42 -5.66 -9.45
N MET A 67 6.43 -4.57 -8.69
CA MET A 67 7.03 -4.54 -7.36
C MET A 67 6.34 -5.49 -6.36
N THR A 68 5.01 -5.64 -6.42
CA THR A 68 4.29 -6.56 -5.50
C THR A 68 4.58 -8.03 -5.84
N PRO A 69 4.42 -8.50 -7.11
CA PRO A 69 4.87 -9.83 -7.49
C PRO A 69 6.35 -10.11 -7.19
N LEU A 70 7.22 -9.10 -7.37
CA LEU A 70 8.63 -9.21 -7.02
C LEU A 70 8.81 -9.47 -5.52
N GLY A 71 8.09 -8.76 -4.65
CA GLY A 71 8.09 -8.99 -3.21
C GLY A 71 7.71 -10.42 -2.82
N THR A 72 6.63 -10.93 -3.41
CA THR A 72 6.19 -12.33 -3.19
C THR A 72 7.23 -13.32 -3.69
N TYR A 73 7.79 -13.11 -4.88
CA TYR A 73 8.85 -13.96 -5.42
C TYR A 73 10.12 -13.97 -4.55
N LEU A 74 10.54 -12.80 -4.05
CA LEU A 74 11.68 -12.69 -3.15
C LEU A 74 11.43 -13.42 -1.83
N SER A 75 10.19 -13.33 -1.32
CA SER A 75 9.78 -14.03 -0.10
C SER A 75 9.91 -15.55 -0.22
N ASP A 76 9.56 -16.10 -1.38
CA ASP A 76 9.60 -17.54 -1.63
C ASP A 76 11.02 -18.04 -1.98
N THR A 77 11.88 -17.16 -2.50
CA THR A 77 13.21 -17.54 -3.01
C THR A 77 14.32 -17.43 -1.97
N PHE A 78 14.27 -16.43 -1.08
CA PHE A 78 15.36 -16.12 -0.15
C PHE A 78 14.98 -16.42 1.30
N GLU A 79 15.80 -17.23 1.98
CA GLU A 79 15.61 -17.63 3.39
C GLU A 79 15.59 -16.43 4.36
N PHE A 80 16.15 -15.28 3.95
CA PHE A 80 16.05 -14.04 4.73
C PHE A 80 14.59 -13.63 5.01
N PHE A 81 13.71 -13.70 4.00
CA PHE A 81 12.32 -13.29 4.16
C PHE A 81 11.48 -14.29 4.92
N THR A 82 11.83 -15.58 4.87
CA THR A 82 11.19 -16.60 5.70
C THR A 82 11.64 -16.50 7.17
N THR A 83 12.93 -16.23 7.40
CA THR A 83 13.50 -16.04 8.75
C THR A 83 12.91 -14.83 9.45
N TYR A 84 12.77 -13.70 8.73
CA TYR A 84 12.24 -12.44 9.28
C TYR A 84 10.79 -12.17 8.87
N PHE A 85 10.04 -13.22 8.54
CA PHE A 85 8.69 -13.10 8.00
C PHE A 85 7.77 -12.29 8.93
N TYR A 86 7.81 -12.58 10.22
CA TYR A 86 6.94 -11.92 11.21
C TYR A 86 7.33 -10.46 11.43
N GLU A 87 8.61 -10.14 11.44
CA GLU A 87 9.14 -8.79 11.62
C GLU A 87 8.80 -7.91 10.42
N ILE A 88 8.98 -8.43 9.20
CA ILE A 88 8.61 -7.73 7.97
C ILE A 88 7.09 -7.55 7.91
N SER A 89 6.32 -8.60 8.23
CA SER A 89 4.86 -8.53 8.27
C SER A 89 4.36 -7.51 9.29
N ALA A 90 4.93 -7.48 10.49
CA ALA A 90 4.59 -6.50 11.53
C ALA A 90 4.91 -5.07 11.08
N LEU A 91 6.03 -4.86 10.39
CA LEU A 91 6.38 -3.56 9.80
C LEU A 91 5.36 -3.14 8.74
N VAL A 92 5.01 -4.04 7.82
CA VAL A 92 4.04 -3.76 6.73
C VAL A 92 2.66 -3.44 7.31
N ILE A 93 2.17 -4.26 8.24
CA ILE A 93 0.90 -4.03 8.93
C ILE A 93 0.94 -2.70 9.71
N GLY A 94 2.06 -2.39 10.36
CA GLY A 94 2.27 -1.11 11.05
C GLY A 94 2.19 0.08 10.10
N ILE A 95 2.79 -0.01 8.90
CA ILE A 95 2.68 1.02 7.86
C ILE A 95 1.22 1.17 7.42
N PHE A 96 0.49 0.08 7.20
CA PHE A 96 -0.93 0.15 6.85
C PHE A 96 -1.75 0.84 7.94
N LEU A 97 -1.53 0.49 9.20
CA LEU A 97 -2.24 1.12 10.33
C LEU A 97 -1.88 2.60 10.46
N HIS A 98 -0.61 2.97 10.26
CA HIS A 98 -0.16 4.37 10.29
C HIS A 98 -0.81 5.20 9.15
N ILE A 99 -0.79 4.69 7.92
CA ILE A 99 -1.42 5.37 6.78
C ILE A 99 -2.94 5.43 6.97
N SER A 100 -3.56 4.37 7.47
CA SER A 100 -5.00 4.34 7.70
C SER A 100 -5.43 5.34 8.77
N THR A 101 -4.69 5.44 9.87
CA THR A 101 -5.03 6.38 10.96
C THR A 101 -4.85 7.83 10.55
N THR A 102 -3.78 8.15 9.81
CA THR A 102 -3.57 9.50 9.26
C THR A 102 -4.65 9.89 8.26
N ILE A 103 -5.06 8.99 7.35
CA ILE A 103 -6.12 9.28 6.38
C ILE A 103 -7.50 9.34 7.04
N LEU A 104 -7.82 8.44 7.97
CA LEU A 104 -9.18 8.31 8.50
C LEU A 104 -9.48 9.27 9.65
N PHE A 105 -8.51 9.52 10.53
CA PHE A 105 -8.71 10.27 11.78
C PHE A 105 -7.97 11.62 11.81
N GLU A 106 -6.78 11.70 11.21
CA GLU A 106 -5.96 12.92 11.24
C GLU A 106 -6.34 13.92 10.15
N SER A 107 -6.70 13.46 8.94
CA SER A 107 -7.00 14.33 7.78
C SER A 107 -8.32 15.13 7.89
N ASN A 108 -9.01 15.06 9.03
CA ASN A 108 -10.28 15.73 9.25
C ASN A 108 -10.04 17.22 9.58
N GLU A 109 -10.49 18.14 8.71
CA GLU A 109 -10.37 19.57 8.95
C GLU A 109 -11.02 19.97 10.29
N GLY A 110 -10.26 20.63 11.17
CA GLY A 110 -10.72 21.13 12.47
C GLY A 110 -10.50 20.19 13.67
N HIS A 111 -9.71 19.12 13.54
CA HIS A 111 -9.33 18.20 14.64
C HIS A 111 -10.50 17.58 15.42
N LYS A 112 -11.70 17.52 14.83
CA LYS A 112 -12.85 16.86 15.46
C LYS A 112 -12.86 15.38 15.10
N PHE A 113 -12.74 14.55 16.14
CA PHE A 113 -12.88 13.11 16.05
C PHE A 113 -14.23 12.73 15.43
N ASN A 114 -14.21 12.02 14.30
CA ASN A 114 -15.43 11.64 13.60
C ASN A 114 -15.90 10.25 14.07
N ILE A 115 -16.77 10.24 15.07
CA ILE A 115 -17.32 9.01 15.66
C ILE A 115 -18.05 8.15 14.61
N VAL A 116 -18.64 8.77 13.58
CA VAL A 116 -19.33 8.06 12.49
C VAL A 116 -18.31 7.29 11.65
N LYS A 117 -17.17 7.90 11.29
CA LYS A 117 -16.08 7.18 10.61
C LYS A 117 -15.56 6.01 11.45
N LEU A 118 -15.32 6.23 12.75
CA LEU A 118 -14.87 5.16 13.64
C LEU A 118 -15.90 4.01 13.70
N SER A 119 -17.17 4.32 13.91
CA SER A 119 -18.22 3.28 14.02
C SER A 119 -18.37 2.48 12.73
N THR A 120 -18.23 3.12 11.55
CA THR A 120 -18.29 2.42 10.26
C THR A 120 -17.11 1.47 10.08
N ILE A 121 -15.90 1.85 10.52
CA ILE A 121 -14.73 0.97 10.49
C ILE A 121 -14.93 -0.23 11.42
N VAL A 122 -15.38 0.00 12.65
CA VAL A 122 -15.67 -1.08 13.61
C VAL A 122 -16.73 -2.04 13.07
N LEU A 123 -17.79 -1.51 12.47
CA LEU A 123 -18.84 -2.33 11.86
C LEU A 123 -18.30 -3.15 10.68
N ALA A 124 -17.45 -2.56 9.83
CA ALA A 124 -16.80 -3.28 8.73
C ALA A 124 -15.89 -4.40 9.23
N ILE A 125 -15.12 -4.18 10.31
CA ILE A 125 -14.30 -5.22 10.97
C ILE A 125 -15.18 -6.36 11.48
N ILE A 126 -16.31 -6.05 12.13
CA ILE A 126 -17.25 -7.06 12.63
C ILE A 126 -17.83 -7.87 11.46
N ILE A 127 -18.27 -7.21 10.38
CA ILE A 127 -18.81 -7.90 9.20
C ILE A 127 -17.74 -8.80 8.58
N ALA A 128 -16.52 -8.29 8.40
CA ALA A 128 -15.40 -9.06 7.85
C ALA A 128 -14.99 -10.24 8.72
N TYR A 129 -15.20 -10.18 10.04
CA TYR A 129 -14.94 -11.32 10.93
C TYR A 129 -15.91 -12.50 10.70
N PHE A 130 -17.13 -12.22 10.24
CA PHE A 130 -18.16 -13.24 10.00
C PHE A 130 -18.24 -13.74 8.54
N VAL A 131 -17.43 -13.18 7.64
CA VAL A 131 -17.34 -13.56 6.22
C VAL A 131 -16.06 -14.33 5.98
#